data_AF-A0A957CWV9-F1
#
_entry.id   AF-A0A957CWV9-F1
#
_cell.length_a   1.000
_cell.length_b   1.000
_cell.length_c   1.000
_cell.angle_alpha   90.00
_cell.angle_beta   90.00
_cell.angle_gamma   90.00
#
_symmetry.space_group_name_H-M   'P 1'
#
loop_
_entity.id
_entity.type
_entity.pdbx_description
1 polymer ?
#
loop_
_entity_poly.entity_id
_entity_poly.type
_entity_poly.pdbx_seq_one_letter_code
_entity_poly.pdbx_strand_id
1 'polypeptide(L)'
;MFHGGGWWAYISHDDKQDKPMISRELLERVWTFARPYQLRVILLLVTILLITGLTLLSPLLVRDLIDNALPNKDLSRLTILAIGMVLIPLVNGGIGILQRNLNSQIGEGVIFDLRRALY
;
A
#
# COMPACT_ATOMS: atom_id res chain seq x y z
N MET A 1 -34.07 45.64 -14.21
CA MET A 1 -33.88 44.64 -13.12
C MET A 1 -33.49 43.33 -13.80
N PHE A 2 -32.19 43.05 -13.86
CA PHE A 2 -31.63 42.00 -14.73
C PHE A 2 -31.65 40.63 -14.05
N HIS A 3 -32.17 39.63 -14.77
CA HIS A 3 -32.18 38.22 -14.39
C HIS A 3 -30.75 37.66 -14.40
N GLY A 4 -30.23 37.31 -13.23
CA GLY A 4 -28.92 36.70 -13.05
C GLY A 4 -29.00 35.17 -12.87
N GLY A 5 -29.58 34.46 -13.83
CA GLY A 5 -29.54 32.99 -13.89
C GLY A 5 -28.22 32.51 -14.50
N GLY A 6 -27.11 32.80 -13.84
CA GLY A 6 -25.75 32.42 -14.28
C GLY A 6 -25.28 31.13 -13.63
N TRP A 7 -24.29 30.48 -14.24
CA TRP A 7 -23.64 29.23 -13.80
C TRP A 7 -23.18 29.26 -12.32
N TRP A 8 -23.06 30.46 -11.75
CA TRP A 8 -22.91 30.73 -10.32
C TRP A 8 -23.98 30.08 -9.44
N ALA A 9 -25.22 29.93 -9.93
CA ALA A 9 -26.27 29.20 -9.22
C ALA A 9 -25.92 27.72 -9.11
N TYR A 10 -25.44 27.07 -10.18
CA TYR A 10 -25.02 25.67 -10.12
C TYR A 10 -23.81 25.46 -9.20
N ILE A 11 -22.85 26.40 -9.20
CA ILE A 11 -21.67 26.33 -8.33
C ILE A 11 -22.04 26.54 -6.85
N SER A 12 -23.04 27.39 -6.56
CA SER A 12 -23.48 27.66 -5.19
C SER A 12 -24.48 26.65 -4.61
N HIS A 13 -25.00 25.73 -5.42
CA HIS A 13 -25.89 24.65 -4.96
C HIS A 13 -25.14 23.41 -4.44
N ASP A 14 -23.83 23.28 -4.68
CA ASP A 14 -23.06 22.08 -4.32
C ASP A 14 -22.41 22.18 -2.92
N ASP A 15 -22.24 23.39 -2.37
CA ASP A 15 -21.65 23.60 -1.04
C ASP A 15 -22.63 23.34 0.13
N LYS A 16 -23.92 23.12 -0.16
CA LYS A 16 -25.00 22.97 0.84
C LYS A 16 -25.65 21.58 0.90
N GLN A 17 -25.16 20.59 0.15
CA GLN A 17 -25.50 19.21 0.47
C GLN A 17 -24.74 18.82 1.73
N ASP A 18 -25.52 18.55 2.77
CA ASP A 18 -25.11 18.02 4.07
C ASP A 18 -23.78 17.27 4.00
N LYS A 19 -22.71 17.87 4.52
CA LYS A 19 -21.51 17.13 4.89
C LYS A 19 -22.02 16.00 5.78
N PRO A 20 -22.02 14.73 5.35
CA PRO A 20 -22.52 13.67 6.19
C PRO A 20 -21.62 13.70 7.41
N MET A 21 -22.19 14.07 8.56
CA MET A 21 -21.46 14.03 9.82
C MET A 21 -20.93 12.60 9.90
N ILE A 22 -19.61 12.43 9.96
CA ILE A 22 -19.00 11.10 10.05
C ILE A 22 -19.42 10.53 11.40
N SER A 23 -20.58 9.89 11.42
CA SER A 23 -21.14 9.22 12.57
C SER A 23 -20.51 7.83 12.64
N ARG A 24 -20.33 7.32 13.86
CA ARG A 24 -19.84 5.94 14.06
C ARG A 24 -20.67 4.92 13.27
N GLU A 25 -21.96 5.17 13.10
CA GLU A 25 -22.89 4.33 12.34
C GLU A 25 -22.58 4.31 10.82
N LEU A 26 -22.15 5.43 10.24
CA LEU A 26 -21.68 5.48 8.86
C LEU A 26 -20.36 4.69 8.69
N LEU A 27 -19.45 4.82 9.65
CA LEU A 27 -18.20 4.04 9.68
C LEU A 27 -18.47 2.53 9.82
N GLU A 28 -19.40 2.12 10.68
CA GLU A 28 -19.82 0.72 10.84
C GLU A 28 -20.46 0.14 9.56
N ARG A 29 -21.28 0.94 8.87
CA ARG A 29 -21.86 0.56 7.58
C ARG A 29 -20.80 0.39 6.50
N VAL A 30 -19.85 1.31 6.39
CA VAL A 30 -18.71 1.20 5.46
C VAL A 30 -17.83 0.00 5.80
N TRP A 31 -17.62 -0.28 7.09
CA TRP A 31 -16.86 -1.44 7.55
C TRP A 31 -17.53 -2.77 7.16
N THR A 32 -18.86 -2.80 7.12
CA THR A 32 -19.63 -3.97 6.67
C THR A 32 -19.48 -4.21 5.17
N PHE A 33 -19.32 -3.15 4.36
CA PHE A 33 -18.98 -3.25 2.93
C PHE A 33 -17.50 -3.60 2.68
N ALA A 34 -16.60 -3.16 3.56
CA ALA A 34 -15.16 -3.47 3.47
C ALA A 34 -14.80 -4.90 3.93
N ARG A 35 -15.71 -5.57 4.65
CA ARG A 35 -15.54 -6.93 5.20
C ARG A 35 -14.98 -7.98 4.23
N PRO A 36 -15.49 -8.13 2.99
CA PRO A 36 -14.95 -9.12 2.04
C PRO A 36 -13.51 -8.81 1.58
N TYR A 37 -13.02 -7.58 1.76
CA TYR A 37 -11.67 -7.17 1.36
C TYR A 37 -10.63 -7.27 2.48
N GLN A 38 -11.04 -7.58 3.72
CA GLN A 38 -10.14 -7.63 4.89
C GLN A 38 -8.99 -8.62 4.72
N LEU A 39 -9.22 -9.79 4.12
CA LEU A 39 -8.16 -10.76 3.83
C LEU A 39 -7.10 -10.20 2.88
N ARG A 40 -7.51 -9.45 1.86
CA ARG A 40 -6.58 -8.82 0.89
C ARG A 40 -5.79 -7.70 1.54
N VAL A 41 -6.43 -6.91 2.40
CA VAL A 41 -5.76 -5.84 3.18
C VAL A 41 -4.76 -6.43 4.18
N ILE A 42 -5.11 -7.49 4.90
CA ILE A 42 -4.19 -8.18 5.81
C ILE A 42 -3.00 -8.72 5.03
N LEU A 43 -3.23 -9.38 3.88
CA LEU A 43 -2.16 -9.94 3.06
C LEU A 43 -1.25 -8.83 2.52
N LEU A 44 -1.81 -7.69 2.12
CA LEU A 44 -1.06 -6.49 1.75
C LEU A 44 -0.20 -5.97 2.92
N LEU A 45 -0.77 -5.82 4.11
CA LEU A 45 -0.05 -5.36 5.31
C LEU A 45 1.09 -6.30 5.71
N VAL A 46 0.86 -7.62 5.68
CA VAL A 46 1.91 -8.63 5.91
C VAL A 46 3.02 -8.48 4.87
N THR A 47 2.66 -8.29 3.60
CA THR A 47 3.63 -8.08 2.52
C THR A 47 4.47 -6.82 2.74
N ILE A 48 3.84 -5.72 3.20
CA ILE A 48 4.55 -4.48 3.55
C ILE A 48 5.55 -4.75 4.68
N LEU A 49 5.12 -5.40 5.77
CA LEU A 49 5.99 -5.73 6.88
C LEU A 49 7.20 -6.59 6.45
N LEU A 50 6.98 -7.57 5.57
CA LEU A 50 8.05 -8.41 5.02
C LEU A 50 9.05 -7.58 4.20
N ILE A 51 8.57 -6.71 3.30
CA ILE A 51 9.43 -5.82 2.51
C ILE A 51 10.23 -4.90 3.43
N THR A 52 9.60 -4.30 4.44
CA THR A 52 10.28 -3.45 5.42
C THR A 52 11.35 -4.22 6.20
N GLY A 53 11.09 -5.48 6.57
CA GLY A 53 12.12 -6.33 7.19
C GLY A 53 13.29 -6.59 6.25
N LEU A 54 13.01 -6.92 4.99
CA LEU A 54 14.02 -7.19 3.97
C LEU A 54 14.88 -5.95 3.65
N THR A 55 14.31 -4.75 3.63
CA THR A 55 15.07 -3.52 3.39
C THR A 55 16.04 -3.22 4.53
N LEU A 56 15.72 -3.60 5.77
CA LEU A 56 16.62 -3.49 6.93
C LEU A 56 17.77 -4.50 6.90
N LEU A 57 17.64 -5.63 6.20
CA LEU A 57 18.74 -6.59 6.04
C LEU A 57 19.88 -6.02 5.18
N SER A 58 19.58 -5.16 4.23
CA SER A 58 20.60 -4.54 3.35
C SER A 58 21.70 -3.80 4.13
N PRO A 59 21.40 -2.83 5.01
CA PRO A 59 22.44 -2.15 5.81
C PRO A 59 23.12 -3.09 6.82
N LEU A 60 22.43 -4.12 7.33
CA LEU A 60 23.03 -5.13 8.22
C LEU A 60 24.09 -5.97 7.50
N LEU A 61 23.81 -6.40 6.26
CA LEU A 61 24.77 -7.14 5.44
C LEU A 61 26.00 -6.30 5.11
N VAL A 62 25.79 -5.02 4.75
CA VAL A 62 26.90 -4.10 4.46
C VAL A 62 27.76 -3.89 5.71
N ARG A 63 27.13 -3.71 6.87
CA ARG A 63 27.83 -3.60 8.15
C ARG A 63 28.66 -4.85 8.43
N ASP A 64 28.09 -6.04 8.33
CA ASP A 64 28.81 -7.29 8.60
C ASP A 64 29.95 -7.55 7.61
N LEU A 65 29.77 -7.15 6.34
CA LEU A 65 30.80 -7.23 5.31
C LEU A 65 32.00 -6.33 5.65
N ILE A 66 31.74 -5.09 6.06
CA ILE A 66 32.79 -4.12 6.40
C ILE A 66 33.47 -4.47 7.72
N ASP A 67 32.69 -4.82 8.75
CA ASP A 67 33.19 -4.98 10.12
C ASP A 67 33.83 -6.36 10.36
N ASN A 68 33.36 -7.42 9.69
CA ASN A 68 33.78 -8.78 9.97
C ASN A 68 34.43 -9.49 8.77
N ALA A 69 33.87 -9.37 7.56
CA ALA A 69 34.38 -10.13 6.42
C ALA A 69 35.70 -9.57 5.86
N LEU A 70 35.78 -8.24 5.69
CA LEU A 70 37.00 -7.58 5.20
C LEU A 70 38.19 -7.67 6.17
N PRO A 71 38.03 -7.43 7.50
CA PRO A 71 39.17 -7.43 8.42
C PRO A 71 39.73 -8.83 8.68
N ASN A 72 38.86 -9.84 8.77
CA ASN A 72 39.27 -11.22 9.09
C ASN A 72 39.69 -12.04 7.85
N LYS A 73 39.57 -11.48 6.64
CA LYS A 73 39.81 -12.17 5.34
C LYS A 73 39.08 -13.51 5.22
N ASP A 74 37.90 -13.62 5.85
CA ASP A 74 37.10 -14.84 5.83
C ASP A 74 36.27 -14.92 4.52
N LEU A 75 36.82 -15.63 3.54
CA LEU A 75 36.21 -15.82 2.22
C LEU A 75 34.88 -16.58 2.27
N SER A 76 34.66 -17.41 3.29
CA SER A 76 33.43 -18.18 3.44
C SER A 76 32.27 -17.26 3.84
N ARG A 77 32.48 -16.42 4.86
CA ARG A 77 31.50 -15.38 5.25
C ARG A 77 31.25 -14.39 4.13
N LEU A 78 32.30 -13.94 3.43
CA LEU A 78 32.18 -13.01 2.32
C LEU A 78 31.25 -13.55 1.21
N THR A 79 31.36 -14.84 0.89
CA THR A 79 30.54 -15.48 -0.15
C THR A 79 29.07 -15.56 0.27
N ILE A 80 28.79 -15.94 1.52
CA ILE A 80 27.41 -16.00 2.05
C ILE A 80 26.77 -14.60 2.04
N LEU A 81 27.50 -13.58 2.49
CA LEU A 81 27.02 -12.18 2.49
C LEU A 81 26.76 -11.69 1.06
N ALA A 82 27.68 -11.96 0.12
CA ALA A 82 27.51 -11.58 -1.29
C ALA A 82 26.29 -12.23 -1.93
N ILE A 83 26.05 -13.53 -1.67
CA ILE A 83 24.83 -14.22 -2.12
C ILE A 83 23.59 -13.57 -1.52
N GLY A 84 23.60 -13.25 -0.22
CA GLY A 84 22.50 -12.54 0.45
C GLY A 84 22.20 -11.17 -0.19
N MET A 85 23.22 -10.40 -0.54
CA MET A 85 23.09 -9.09 -1.19
C MET A 85 22.44 -9.16 -2.57
N VAL A 86 22.58 -10.27 -3.29
CA VAL A 86 21.91 -10.49 -4.59
C VAL A 86 20.52 -11.10 -4.41
N LEU A 87 20.36 -12.05 -3.49
CA LEU A 87 19.08 -12.74 -3.27
C LEU A 87 18.01 -11.82 -2.66
N ILE A 88 18.36 -10.95 -1.71
CA ILE A 88 17.38 -10.08 -1.03
C ILE A 88 16.65 -9.16 -2.02
N PRO A 89 17.35 -8.42 -2.91
CA PRO A 89 16.68 -7.61 -3.94
C PRO A 89 15.79 -8.43 -4.87
N LEU A 90 16.21 -9.64 -5.25
CA LEU A 90 15.40 -10.52 -6.11
C LEU A 90 14.10 -10.94 -5.42
N VAL A 91 14.18 -11.34 -4.15
CA VAL A 91 13.01 -11.68 -3.33
C VAL A 91 12.12 -10.45 -3.15
N ASN A 92 12.68 -9.29 -2.82
CA ASN A 92 11.93 -8.03 -2.70
C ASN A 92 11.22 -7.67 -4.01
N GLY A 93 11.87 -7.84 -5.16
CA GLY A 93 11.26 -7.62 -6.47
C GLY A 93 10.07 -8.55 -6.72
N GLY A 94 10.23 -9.85 -6.43
CA GLY A 94 9.15 -10.83 -6.55
C GLY A 94 7.95 -10.51 -5.66
N ILE A 95 8.22 -10.16 -4.39
CA ILE A 95 7.19 -9.73 -3.44
C ILE A 95 6.52 -8.43 -3.91
N GLY A 96 7.28 -7.48 -4.46
CA GLY A 96 6.76 -6.23 -5.01
C GLY A 96 5.79 -6.44 -6.17
N ILE A 97 6.06 -7.40 -7.05
CA ILE A 97 5.14 -7.78 -8.14
C ILE A 97 3.82 -8.33 -7.57
N LEU A 98 3.90 -9.22 -6.58
CA LEU A 98 2.71 -9.75 -5.89
C LEU A 98 1.89 -8.62 -5.26
N GLN A 99 2.57 -7.71 -4.57
CA GLN A 99 1.94 -6.56 -3.93
C GLN A 99 1.24 -5.64 -4.92
N ARG A 100 1.85 -5.43 -6.10
CA ARG A 100 1.28 -4.64 -7.18
C ARG A 100 0.01 -5.28 -7.74
N ASN A 101 0.00 -6.59 -7.94
CA ASN A 101 -1.18 -7.32 -8.39
C ASN A 101 -2.31 -7.26 -7.36
N LEU A 102 -1.99 -7.40 -6.07
CA LEU A 102 -2.98 -7.25 -4.99
C LEU A 102 -3.57 -5.84 -4.96
N ASN A 103 -2.74 -4.80 -5.10
CA ASN A 103 -3.20 -3.42 -5.14
C ASN A 103 -4.13 -3.13 -6.33
N SER A 104 -3.82 -3.65 -7.53
CA SER A 104 -4.70 -3.51 -8.71
C SER A 104 -6.05 -4.21 -8.47
N GLN A 105 -6.05 -5.45 -7.96
CA GLN A 105 -7.29 -6.18 -7.68
C GLN A 105 -8.15 -5.55 -6.59
N ILE A 106 -7.53 -4.96 -5.57
CA ILE A 106 -8.26 -4.21 -4.53
C ILE A 106 -8.83 -2.93 -5.12
N GLY A 107 -8.04 -2.16 -5.88
CA GLY A 107 -8.47 -0.90 -6.50
C GLY A 107 -9.61 -1.09 -7.50
N GLU A 108 -9.49 -2.07 -8.39
CA GLU A 108 -10.53 -2.39 -9.38
C GLU A 108 -11.80 -2.93 -8.72
N GLY A 109 -11.69 -3.78 -7.69
CA GLY A 109 -12.83 -4.29 -6.95
C GLY A 109 -13.62 -3.18 -6.24
N VAL A 110 -12.91 -2.24 -5.60
CA VAL A 110 -13.55 -1.08 -4.94
C VAL A 110 -14.25 -0.19 -5.97
N ILE A 111 -13.63 0.09 -7.11
CA ILE A 111 -14.23 0.91 -8.18
C ILE A 111 -15.46 0.20 -8.78
N PHE A 112 -15.40 -1.11 -8.97
CA PHE A 112 -16.51 -1.90 -9.49
C PHE A 112 -17.72 -1.89 -8.55
N ASP A 113 -17.51 -2.07 -7.24
CA ASP A 113 -18.58 -2.00 -6.24
C ASP A 113 -19.21 -0.59 -6.18
N LEU A 114 -18.38 0.46 -6.24
CA LEU A 114 -18.86 1.85 -6.31
C LEU A 114 -19.74 2.09 -7.54
N ARG A 115 -19.32 1.59 -8.70
CA ARG A 115 -20.08 1.74 -9.94
C ARG A 115 -21.41 0.98 -9.86
N ARG A 116 -21.41 -0.22 -9.30
CA ARG A 116 -22.62 -1.03 -9.11
C ARG A 116 -23.59 -0.45 -8.08
N ALA A 117 -23.10 0.32 -7.11
CA ALA A 117 -23.95 0.99 -6.13
C ALA A 117 -24.60 2.27 -6.68
N LEU A 118 -24.00 2.89 -7.72
CA LEU A 118 -24.45 4.14 -8.32
C LEU A 118 -25.40 3.95 -9.51
N TYR A 119 -25.38 2.80 -10.17
CA TYR A 119 -26.23 2.44 -11.32
C TYR A 119 -27.13 1.25 -11.00
#